data_AF-A0A433QMW6-F1
#
_entry.id   AF-A0A433QMW6-F1
#
_cell.length_a   1.000
_cell.length_b   1.000
_cell.length_c   1.000
_cell.angle_alpha   90.00
_cell.angle_beta   90.00
_cell.angle_gamma   90.00
#
_symmetry.space_group_name_H-M   'P 1'
#
loop_
_entity.id
_entity.type
_entity.pdbx_description
1 polymer ?
#
loop_
_entity_poly.entity_id
_entity_poly.type
_entity_poly.pdbx_seq_one_letter_code
_entity_poly.pdbx_strand_id
1 'polypeptide(L)' 'MADPTYRLQKDLFVGIVTSLLFHSDTILLAGHGPFFKVFHIPTAKLLHTSLVLDSNRIHRMVLGTGRIMSIAP' A
#
# COMPACT_ATOMS: atom_id res chain seq x y z
N MET A 1 -14.69 8.54 16.58
CA MET A 1 -13.95 8.36 17.85
C MET A 1 -13.12 7.09 17.69
N ALA A 2 -11.79 7.20 17.73
CA ALA A 2 -10.90 6.06 17.64
C ALA A 2 -11.02 5.24 18.93
N ASP A 3 -11.32 3.94 18.83
CA ASP A 3 -11.29 2.98 19.94
C ASP A 3 -9.95 3.08 20.70
N PRO A 4 -9.91 3.30 22.02
CA PRO A 4 -8.67 3.42 22.79
C PRO A 4 -7.77 2.17 22.75
N THR A 5 -8.24 1.08 22.16
CA THR A 5 -7.52 -0.19 22.02
C THR A 5 -6.77 -0.35 20.68
N TYR A 6 -6.44 0.74 19.97
CA TYR A 6 -5.50 0.67 18.83
C TYR A 6 -4.09 0.29 19.34
N ARG A 7 -3.85 -1.01 19.50
CA ARG A 7 -2.49 -1.53 19.64
C ARG A 7 -1.78 -1.31 18.31
N LEU A 8 -0.78 -0.42 18.31
CA LEU A 8 0.15 -0.26 17.20
C LEU A 8 0.73 -1.62 16.84
N GLN A 9 0.24 -2.22 15.76
CA GLN A 9 0.72 -3.50 15.30
C GLN A 9 1.96 -3.24 14.45
N LYS A 10 3.13 -3.54 15.02
CA LYS A 10 4.39 -3.43 14.29
C LYS A 10 4.42 -4.55 13.26
N ASP A 11 4.31 -4.18 11.99
CA ASP A 11 4.44 -5.13 10.89
C ASP A 11 5.85 -5.74 10.92
N LEU A 12 5.94 -7.07 10.89
CA LEU A 12 7.19 -7.83 11.10
C LEU A 12 8.06 -7.86 9.82
N PHE A 13 7.94 -6.85 8.97
CA PHE A 13 8.70 -6.74 7.74
C PHE A 13 9.86 -5.75 7.93
N VAL A 14 11.06 -6.23 7.60
CA VAL A 14 12.36 -5.55 7.82
C VAL A 14 12.67 -4.50 6.73
N GLY A 15 11.70 -4.20 5.86
CA GLY A 15 11.87 -3.24 4.77
C GLY A 15 11.56 -1.81 5.20
N ILE A 16 12.00 -0.85 4.39
CA ILE A 16 11.55 0.54 4.54
C ILE A 16 10.25 0.75 3.78
N VAL A 17 9.32 1.49 4.38
CA VAL A 17 8.17 2.04 3.65
C VAL A 17 8.67 3.25 2.87
N THR A 18 8.59 3.17 1.55
CA THR A 18 9.16 4.17 0.63
C THR A 18 8.13 4.98 -0.13
N SER A 19 6.88 4.52 -0.16
CA SER A 19 5.79 5.23 -0.84
C SER A 19 4.48 5.03 -0.09
N LEU A 20 3.71 6.10 0.07
CA LEU A 20 2.36 6.09 0.63
C LEU A 20 1.43 6.82 -0.34
N LEU A 21 0.23 6.28 -0.53
CA LEU A 21 -0.76 6.86 -1.42
C LEU A 21 -2.16 6.55 -0.90
N PHE A 22 -2.97 7.58 -0.64
CA PHE A 22 -4.39 7.39 -0.36
C PHE A 22 -5.12 7.10 -1.67
N HIS A 23 -5.75 5.93 -1.75
CA HIS A 23 -6.64 5.60 -2.86
C HIS A 23 -8.05 6.19 -2.63
N SER A 24 -8.46 6.27 -1.37
CA SER A 24 -9.70 6.89 -0.89
C SER A 24 -9.52 7.34 0.56
N ASP A 25 -10.56 7.92 1.17
CA ASP A 25 -10.57 8.28 2.59
C ASP A 25 -10.40 7.09 3.54
N THR A 26 -10.61 5.86 3.04
CA THR A 26 -10.59 4.63 3.84
C THR A 26 -9.48 3.67 3.45
N ILE A 27 -8.86 3.84 2.28
CA ILE A 27 -7.83 2.93 1.75
C ILE A 27 -6.49 3.64 1.59
N LEU A 28 -5.47 3.08 2.26
CA LEU A 28 -4.07 3.47 2.12
C LEU A 28 -3.30 2.39 1.37
N LEU A 29 -2.59 2.79 0.34
CA LEU A 29 -1.62 1.96 -0.38
C LEU A 29 -0.23 2.28 0.16
N ALA A 30 0.58 1.24 0.38
CA ALA A 30 1.96 1.38 0.84
C ALA A 30 2.91 0.55 -0.02
N GLY A 31 3.98 1.19 -0.47
CA GLY A 31 5.16 0.51 -1.01
C GLY A 31 6.15 0.23 0.11
N HIS A 32 6.40 -1.05 0.38
CA HIS A 32 7.24 -1.52 1.47
C HIS A 32 8.31 -2.46 0.89
N GLY A 33 9.48 -1.92 0.55
CA GLY A 33 10.48 -2.65 -0.24
C GLY A 33 9.88 -3.09 -1.59
N PRO A 34 10.01 -4.38 -1.98
CA PRO A 34 9.41 -4.91 -3.20
C PRO A 34 7.90 -5.21 -3.09
N PHE A 35 7.31 -5.03 -1.91
CA PHE A 35 5.92 -5.40 -1.64
C PHE A 35 4.98 -4.21 -1.76
N PHE A 36 3.84 -4.45 -2.40
CA PHE A 36 2.68 -3.58 -2.38
C PHE A 36 1.72 -4.04 -1.28
N LYS A 37 1.29 -3.11 -0.43
CA LYS A 37 0.38 -3.37 0.69
C LYS A 37 -0.85 -2.46 0.62
N VAL A 38 -2.00 -3.00 1.03
CA VAL A 38 -3.27 -2.28 1.10
C VAL A 38 -3.77 -2.30 2.54
N PHE A 39 -4.03 -1.14 3.12
CA PHE A 39 -4.54 -0.98 4.48
C PHE A 39 -5.92 -0.34 4.47
N HIS A 40 -6.80 -0.86 5.33
CA HIS A 40 -8.03 -0.19 5.72
C HIS A 40 -7.76 0.72 6.91
N ILE A 41 -7.86 2.03 6.71
CA ILE A 41 -7.48 3.05 7.69
C ILE A 41 -8.35 2.98 8.96
N PRO A 42 -9.70 2.96 8.87
CA PRO A 42 -10.54 2.99 10.08
C PRO A 42 -10.29 1.82 11.02
N THR A 43 -10.00 0.63 10.49
CA THR A 43 -9.75 -0.56 11.31
C THR A 43 -8.27 -0.84 11.53
N ALA A 44 -7.37 -0.03 10.95
CA ALA A 44 -5.92 -0.27 10.92
C ALA A 44 -5.53 -1.70 10.44
N LYS A 45 -6.32 -2.30 9.55
CA LYS A 45 -6.10 -3.69 9.10
C LYS A 45 -5.35 -3.71 7.77
N LEU A 46 -4.35 -4.58 7.68
CA LEU A 46 -3.76 -4.99 6.40
C LEU A 46 -4.78 -5.86 5.66
N LEU A 47 -5.24 -5.39 4.50
CA LEU A 47 -6.19 -6.11 3.64
C LEU A 47 -5.46 -7.01 2.64
N HIS A 48 -4.32 -6.56 2.12
CA HIS A 48 -3.61 -7.27 1.06
C HIS A 48 -2.11 -7.00 1.08
N THR A 49 -1.33 -7.99 0.67
CA THR A 49 0.12 -7.89 0.37
C THR A 49 0.42 -8.68 -0.88
N SER A 50 1.18 -8.09 -1.80
CA SER A 50 1.72 -8.77 -2.98
C SER A 50 3.17 -8.35 -3.22
N LEU A 51 3.98 -9.28 -3.71
CA LEU A 51 5.30 -8.98 -4.26
C LEU A 51 5.09 -8.43 -5.67
N VAL A 52 5.58 -7.22 -5.95
CA VAL A 52 5.39 -6.56 -7.26
C VAL A 52 6.71 -6.23 -7.96
N LEU A 53 7.85 -6.41 -7.28
CA LEU A 53 9.19 -6.24 -7.84
C LEU A 53 10.09 -7.38 -7.33
N ASP A 54 10.88 -8.01 -8.19
CA ASP A 54 11.66 -9.19 -7.77
C ASP A 54 12.88 -8.86 -6.91
N SER A 55 13.49 -7.68 -7.09
CA SER A 55 14.73 -7.28 -6.40
C SER A 55 14.89 -5.77 -6.24
N ASN A 56 13.79 -5.01 -6.28
CA ASN A 56 13.83 -3.56 -6.19
C ASN A 56 12.75 -3.02 -5.26
N ARG A 57 12.80 -1.73 -4.93
CA ARG A 57 11.85 -1.07 -4.03
C ARG A 57 10.89 -0.15 -4.77
N ILE A 58 9.66 -0.08 -4.26
CA ILE A 58 8.64 0.83 -4.80
C ILE A 58 8.94 2.26 -4.34
N HIS A 59 9.55 3.05 -5.20
CA HIS A 59 9.90 4.44 -4.89
C HIS A 59 8.72 5.40 -4.97
N ARG A 60 7.76 5.13 -5.86
CA ARG A 60 6.62 5.99 -6.13
C ARG A 60 5.44 5.16 -6.62
N MET A 61 4.24 5.51 -6.16
CA MET A 61 2.98 5.03 -6.70
C MET A 61 2.17 6.22 -7.22
N VAL A 62 1.45 6.02 -8.32
CA VAL A 62 0.59 7.04 -8.92
C VAL A 62 -0.74 6.37 -9.30
N LEU A 63 -1.86 7.01 -9.01
CA LEU A 63 -3.16 6.58 -9.47
C LEU A 63 -3.32 7.00 -10.93
N GLY A 64 -3.42 6.03 -11.83
CA GLY A 64 -3.80 6.31 -13.22
C GLY A 64 -5.27 6.72 -13.29
N THR A 65 -5.57 7.85 -13.93
CA THR A 65 -6.93 8.17 -14.36
C THR A 65 -7.24 7.24 -15.54
N GLY A 66 -7.99 6.17 -15.29
CA GLY A 66 -8.22 5.11 -16.28
C GLY A 66 -8.76 5.62 -17.61
N ARG A 67 -7.89 5.71 -18.61
CA ARG A 67 -8.20 5.30 -19.97
C ARG A 67 -7.18 4.20 -20.26
N ILE A 68 -7.64 2.94 -20.26
CA ILE A 68 -6.80 1.83 -20.69
C ILE A 68 -6.51 2.08 -22.16
N MET A 69 -5.37 2.68 -22.48
CA MET A 69 -4.83 2.63 -23.83
C MET A 69 -4.25 1.23 -23.97
N SER A 70 -5.01 0.33 -24.61
CA SER A 70 -4.43 -0.91 -25.12
C SER A 70 -3.34 -0.52 -26.11
N ILE A 71 -2.09 -0.66 -25.71
CA ILE A 71 -0.97 -0.67 -26.65
C ILE A 71 -0.95 -2.11 -27.17
N ALA A 72 -1.61 -2.35 -28.29
CA ALA A 72 -1.44 -3.58 -29.05
C ALA A 72 -0.04 -3.57 -29.69
N PRO A 73 0.58 -4.75 -29.89
CA PRO A 73 1.94 -4.89 -30.40
C PRO A 73 2.15 -4.27 -31.79
#